data_AF-A0A942N395-F1
#
_entry.id   AF-A0A942N395-F1
#
_cell.length_a   1.000
_cell.length_b   1.000
_cell.length_c   1.000
_cell.angle_alpha   90.00
_cell.angle_beta   90.00
_cell.angle_gamma   90.00
#
_symmetry.space_group_name_H-M   'P 1'
#
loop_
_entity.id
_entity.type
_entity.pdbx_description
1 polymer ?
#
loop_
_entity_poly.entity_id
_entity_poly.type
_entity_poly.pdbx_seq_one_letter_code
_entity_poly.pdbx_strand_id
1 'polypeptide(L)'
;MHEERQNIVNRLSRIEGQVKGIRKMIDEEQSCSEILMQIAAVKAAINKVGTLVFQTHFKHCLEKAAHDDSSDDFIEEVMKLLSKYIT
;
A
#
# COMPACT_ATOMS: atom_id res chain seq x y z
N MET A 1 16.45 -4.18 5.98
CA MET A 1 15.34 -3.32 6.47
C MET A 1 15.32 -1.91 5.85
N HIS A 2 16.46 -1.26 5.56
CA HIS A 2 16.47 0.12 5.04
C HIS A 2 15.97 0.30 3.59
N GLU A 3 16.26 -0.64 2.71
CA GLU A 3 15.96 -0.51 1.28
C GLU A 3 14.45 -0.61 0.96
N GLU A 4 13.74 -1.57 1.55
CA GLU A 4 12.28 -1.70 1.41
C GLU A 4 11.53 -0.49 1.98
N ARG A 5 11.98 0.03 3.13
CA ARG A 5 11.43 1.24 3.73
C ARG A 5 11.57 2.44 2.81
N GLN A 6 12.75 2.65 2.23
CA GLN A 6 12.98 3.75 1.31
C GLN A 6 12.15 3.61 0.02
N ASN A 7 11.99 2.39 -0.49
CA ASN A 7 11.15 2.10 -1.65
C ASN A 7 9.67 2.46 -1.39
N ILE A 8 9.13 2.06 -0.24
CA ILE A 8 7.77 2.40 0.20
C ILE A 8 7.61 3.93 0.28
N VAL A 9 8.53 4.63 0.95
CA VAL A 9 8.49 6.09 1.09
C VAL A 9 8.55 6.79 -0.27
N ASN A 10 9.41 6.34 -1.18
CA ASN A 10 9.51 6.91 -2.52
C ASN A 10 8.22 6.73 -3.33
N ARG A 11 7.55 5.58 -3.19
CA ARG A 11 6.25 5.33 -3.86
C ARG A 11 5.14 6.20 -3.28
N LEU A 12 5.08 6.34 -1.95
CA LEU A 12 4.13 7.23 -1.29
C LEU A 12 4.34 8.69 -1.72
N SER A 13 5.59 9.14 -1.83
CA SER A 13 5.92 10.49 -2.31
C SER A 13 5.42 10.75 -3.73
N ARG A 14 5.50 9.74 -4.62
CA ARG A 14 4.95 9.83 -5.98
C ARG A 14 3.42 9.90 -5.97
N ILE A 15 2.77 9.09 -5.12
CA ILE A 15 1.31 9.11 -4.95
C ILE A 15 0.85 10.47 -4.44
N GLU A 16 1.56 11.07 -3.48
CA GLU A 16 1.27 12.42 -3.00
C GLU A 16 1.31 13.45 -4.15
N GLY A 17 2.31 13.36 -5.03
CA GLY A 17 2.39 14.17 -6.24
C GLY A 17 1.19 13.98 -7.19
N GLN A 18 0.74 12.73 -7.39
CA GLN A 18 -0.44 12.43 -8.20
C GLN A 18 -1.72 13.02 -7.59
N VAL A 19 -1.91 12.91 -6.27
CA VAL A 19 -3.05 13.49 -5.56
C VAL A 19 -3.05 15.02 -5.66
N LYS A 20 -1.89 15.66 -5.51
CA LYS A 20 -1.74 17.11 -5.76
C LYS A 20 -2.10 17.48 -7.20
N GLY A 21 -1.70 16.64 -8.16
CA GLY A 21 -2.07 16.79 -9.58
C GLY A 21 -3.58 16.74 -9.80
N ILE A 22 -4.27 15.75 -9.23
CA ILE A 22 -5.74 15.63 -9.32
C ILE A 22 -6.44 16.87 -8.76
N ARG A 23 -5.99 17.39 -7.62
CA ARG A 23 -6.54 18.64 -7.06
C ARG A 23 -6.42 19.79 -8.05
N LYS A 24 -5.24 19.96 -8.66
CA LYS A 24 -5.00 20.99 -9.67
C LYS A 24 -5.90 20.80 -10.91
N MET A 25 -6.10 19.57 -11.38
CA MET A 25 -7.01 19.29 -12.50
C MET A 25 -8.45 19.71 -12.20
N ILE A 26 -8.90 19.54 -10.96
CA ILE A 26 -10.22 20.00 -10.50
C ILE A 26 -10.28 21.53 -10.48
N ASP A 27 -9.26 22.18 -9.91
CA ASP A 27 -9.16 23.64 -9.85
C ASP A 27 -9.11 24.28 -11.27
N GLU A 28 -8.56 23.56 -12.24
CA GLU A 28 -8.48 23.95 -13.66
C GLU A 28 -9.70 23.50 -14.50
N GLU A 29 -10.76 22.98 -13.87
CA GLU A 29 -11.99 22.51 -14.51
C GLU A 29 -11.75 21.49 -15.65
N GLN A 30 -10.76 20.62 -15.49
CA GLN A 30 -10.48 19.56 -16.47
C GLN A 30 -11.61 18.53 -16.54
N SER A 31 -11.60 17.75 -17.62
CA SER A 31 -12.61 16.73 -17.89
C SER A 31 -12.77 15.73 -16.74
N CYS A 32 -14.01 15.44 -16.35
CA CYS A 32 -14.34 14.38 -15.41
C CYS A 32 -13.73 13.02 -15.79
N SER A 33 -13.65 12.70 -17.09
CA SER A 33 -13.07 11.43 -17.53
C SER A 33 -11.56 11.37 -17.27
N GLU A 34 -10.85 12.48 -17.45
CA GLU A 34 -9.41 12.58 -17.19
C GLU A 34 -9.11 12.52 -15.69
N ILE A 35 -9.91 13.20 -14.88
CA ILE A 35 -9.82 13.14 -13.42
C ILE A 35 -10.06 11.70 -12.93
N LEU A 36 -11.09 11.01 -13.44
CA LEU A 36 -11.37 9.61 -13.08
C LEU A 36 -10.23 8.67 -13.46
N MET A 37 -9.57 8.89 -14.61
CA MET A 37 -8.37 8.12 -14.99
C MET A 37 -7.22 8.32 -14.00
N GLN A 38 -6.97 9.55 -13.55
CA GLN A 38 -5.92 9.81 -12.56
C GLN A 38 -6.26 9.21 -11.18
N ILE A 39 -7.52 9.29 -10.75
CA ILE A 39 -7.98 8.63 -9.52
C ILE A 39 -7.75 7.11 -9.61
N ALA A 40 -8.07 6.48 -10.74
CA ALA A 40 -7.82 5.06 -10.96
C ALA A 40 -6.32 4.72 -10.89
N ALA A 41 -5.46 5.58 -11.44
CA ALA A 41 -4.01 5.42 -11.35
C ALA A 41 -3.51 5.50 -9.90
N VAL A 42 -4.01 6.46 -9.11
CA VAL A 42 -3.69 6.59 -7.68
C VAL A 42 -4.15 5.35 -6.91
N LYS A 43 -5.38 4.88 -7.13
CA LYS A 43 -5.90 3.66 -6.48
C LYS A 43 -5.00 2.45 -6.77
N ALA A 44 -4.61 2.26 -8.03
CA ALA A 44 -3.71 1.17 -8.42
C ALA A 44 -2.32 1.31 -7.77
N ALA A 45 -1.80 2.53 -7.65
CA ALA A 45 -0.51 2.79 -7.01
C ALA A 45 -0.55 2.53 -5.49
N ILE A 46 -1.61 2.96 -4.80
CA ILE A 46 -1.82 2.71 -3.37
C ILE A 46 -1.92 1.21 -3.10
N ASN A 47 -2.69 0.46 -3.90
CA ASN A 47 -2.77 -1.00 -3.77
C ASN A 47 -1.37 -1.64 -3.93
N LYS A 48 -0.56 -1.21 -4.90
CA LYS A 48 0.80 -1.75 -5.02
C LYS A 48 1.67 -1.49 -3.77
N VAL A 49 1.51 -0.33 -3.13
CA VAL A 49 2.22 -0.03 -1.87
C VAL A 49 1.71 -0.89 -0.72
N GLY A 50 0.39 -1.03 -0.58
CA GLY A 50 -0.22 -1.88 0.44
C GLY A 50 0.24 -3.33 0.35
N THR A 51 0.26 -3.90 -0.85
CA THR A 51 0.78 -5.26 -1.09
C THR A 51 2.25 -5.39 -0.68
N LEU A 52 3.08 -4.39 -1.01
CA LEU A 52 4.50 -4.41 -0.64
C LEU A 52 4.68 -4.37 0.88
N VAL A 53 3.97 -3.48 1.58
CA VAL A 53 4.00 -3.40 3.05
C VAL A 53 3.56 -4.72 3.67
N PHE A 54 2.48 -5.31 3.15
CA PHE A 54 2.00 -6.60 3.61
C PHE A 54 3.05 -7.71 3.43
N GLN A 55 3.66 -7.81 2.25
CA GLN A 55 4.71 -8.81 1.97
C GLN A 55 5.92 -8.64 2.90
N THR A 56 6.40 -7.40 3.09
CA THR A 56 7.51 -7.09 4.00
C THR A 56 7.17 -7.47 5.45
N HIS A 57 5.95 -7.16 5.90
CA HIS A 57 5.52 -7.49 7.26
C HIS A 57 5.39 -9.00 7.42
N PHE A 58 4.66 -9.68 6.52
CA PHE A 58 4.42 -11.12 6.53
C PHE A 58 5.71 -11.94 6.54
N LYS A 59 6.72 -11.54 5.74
CA LYS A 59 8.02 -12.22 5.71
C LYS A 59 8.75 -12.15 7.05
N HIS A 60 8.89 -10.95 7.63
CA HIS A 60 9.53 -10.80 8.96
C HIS A 60 8.75 -11.52 10.05
N CYS A 61 7.43 -11.52 9.93
CA CYS A 61 6.51 -12.19 10.83
C CYS A 61 6.73 -13.72 10.77
N LEU A 62 6.78 -14.32 9.58
CA LEU A 62 7.05 -15.76 9.41
C LEU A 62 8.45 -16.16 9.90
N GLU A 63 9.46 -15.32 9.65
CA GLU A 63 10.83 -15.55 10.14
C GLU A 63 10.89 -15.63 11.68
N LYS A 64 10.05 -14.87 12.39
CA LYS A 64 9.93 -14.93 13.85
C LYS A 64 9.15 -16.17 14.32
N ALA A 65 8.02 -16.48 13.69
CA ALA A 65 7.20 -17.64 14.04
C ALA A 65 7.88 -18.98 13.74
N ALA A 66 8.84 -19.02 12.80
CA ALA A 66 9.69 -20.19 12.58
C ALA A 66 10.73 -20.41 13.70
N HIS A 67 10.87 -19.47 14.64
CA HIS A 67 11.82 -19.53 15.75
C HIS A 67 11.15 -19.66 17.12
N ASP A 68 9.87 -19.31 17.25
CA ASP A 68 9.05 -19.48 18.46
C ASP A 68 7.87 -20.43 18.19
N ASP A 69 7.58 -21.36 19.11
CA ASP A 69 6.51 -22.39 19.05
C ASP A 69 5.07 -21.81 19.12
N SER A 70 4.85 -20.57 18.69
CA SER A 70 3.59 -19.81 18.78
C SER A 70 2.99 -19.51 17.39
N SER A 71 2.73 -20.56 16.59
CA SER A 71 2.28 -20.42 15.20
C SER A 71 0.82 -19.99 15.01
N ASP A 72 -0.04 -20.20 16.02
CA ASP A 72 -1.49 -20.00 15.86
C ASP A 72 -1.91 -18.53 16.01
N ASP A 73 -1.45 -17.85 17.06
CA ASP A 73 -1.66 -16.40 17.24
C ASP A 73 -1.10 -15.60 16.05
N PHE A 74 -0.01 -16.11 15.48
CA PHE A 74 0.64 -15.57 14.30
C PHE A 74 -0.24 -15.61 13.05
N ILE A 75 -0.83 -16.77 12.75
CA ILE A 75 -1.71 -16.95 11.61
C ILE A 75 -2.94 -16.04 11.76
N GLU A 76 -3.47 -15.88 12.97
CA GLU A 76 -4.63 -15.03 13.23
C GLU A 76 -4.35 -13.55 12.95
N GLU A 77 -3.18 -13.03 13.34
CA GLU A 77 -2.77 -11.65 13.06
C GLU A 77 -2.62 -11.39 11.55
N VAL A 78 -2.00 -12.33 10.82
CA VAL A 78 -1.86 -12.25 9.36
C VAL A 78 -3.21 -12.26 8.66
N MET A 79 -4.11 -13.18 9.06
CA MET A 79 -5.45 -13.28 8.49
C MET A 79 -6.26 -12.01 8.71
N LYS A 80 -6.10 -11.37 9.88
CA LYS A 80 -6.74 -10.08 10.19
C LYS A 80 -6.22 -8.94 9.32
N LEU A 81 -4.91 -8.90 9.04
CA LEU A 81 -4.31 -7.93 8.13
C LEU A 81 -4.77 -8.15 6.67
N LEU A 82 -4.83 -9.39 6.22
CA LEU A 82 -5.35 -9.75 4.88
C LEU A 82 -6.82 -9.34 4.71
N SER A 83 -7.67 -9.63 5.70
CA SER A 83 -9.10 -9.27 5.66
C SER A 83 -9.31 -7.77 5.49
N LYS A 84 -8.57 -6.93 6.23
CA LYS A 84 -8.62 -5.46 6.11
C LYS A 84 -8.05 -4.92 4.80
N TYR A 85 -7.22 -5.69 4.12
CA TYR A 85 -6.56 -5.26 2.89
C TYR A 85 -7.36 -5.64 1.63
N ILE A 86 -8.11 -6.74 1.70
CA ILE A 86 -8.95 -7.26 0.60
C ILE A 86 -10.35 -6.62 0.59
N THR A 87 -10.86 -6.19 1.75
CA THR A 87 -12.22 -5.63 1.94
C THR A 87 -12.20 -4.11 1.97
#